data_AF-A0A7C2L1T5-F1
#
_entry.id   AF-A0A7C2L1T5-F1
#
_cell.length_a   1.000
_cell.length_b   1.000
_cell.length_c   1.000
_cell.angle_alpha   90.00
_cell.angle_beta   90.00
_cell.angle_gamma   90.00
#
_symmetry.space_group_name_H-M   'P 1'
#
loop_
_entity.id
_entity.type
_entity.pdbx_description
1 polymer ?
#
loop_
_entity_poly.entity_id
_entity_poly.type
_entity_poly.pdbx_seq_one_letter_code
_entity_poly.pdbx_strand_id
1 'polypeptide(L)'
;MGFGGHGPTRHGGRAPQAEGRNILELDYPELGRYAEGLVERNLRHVGMTKMRRLHQEIARIRDKVREGGELEECRRMLSRLEYLLAYTYGRLEGRERVNFREYMETLKRTINGMLQNQDPRKLREDVEKLYTFSEAIVAYHKYYEEYYREGGRGG
;
A
#
# COMPACT_ATOMS: atom_id res chain seq x y z
N MET A 1 4.47 25.13 -31.73
CA MET A 1 4.21 25.12 -30.27
C MET A 1 4.31 23.67 -29.79
N GLY A 2 5.46 23.28 -29.23
CA GLY A 2 5.68 21.93 -28.74
C GLY A 2 5.41 21.88 -27.24
N PHE A 3 4.42 21.10 -26.82
CA PHE A 3 4.24 20.78 -25.41
C PHE A 3 5.31 19.75 -25.02
N GLY A 4 6.31 20.23 -24.27
CA GLY A 4 7.34 19.37 -23.70
C GLY A 4 6.71 18.35 -22.77
N GLY A 5 6.94 17.06 -23.07
CA GLY A 5 6.54 15.96 -22.21
C GLY A 5 7.14 16.14 -20.82
N HIS A 6 6.29 16.35 -19.83
CA HIS A 6 6.64 16.19 -18.43
C HIS A 6 6.77 14.69 -18.16
N GLY A 7 7.96 14.14 -18.47
CA GLY A 7 8.37 12.86 -17.91
C GLY A 7 8.51 12.97 -16.39
N PRO A 8 8.33 11.88 -15.64
CA PRO A 8 8.52 11.91 -14.19
C PRO A 8 9.92 12.42 -13.87
N THR A 9 9.98 13.43 -13.01
CA THR A 9 11.23 14.01 -12.51
C THR A 9 12.05 12.88 -11.89
N ARG A 10 13.21 12.55 -12.48
CA ARG A 10 14.22 11.70 -11.85
C ARG A 10 14.72 12.40 -10.59
N HIS A 11 13.98 12.30 -9.49
CA HIS A 11 14.54 12.51 -8.17
C HIS A 11 15.42 11.30 -7.86
N GLY A 12 16.67 11.37 -8.33
CA GLY A 12 17.77 10.50 -7.93
C GLY A 12 18.20 10.71 -6.48
N GLY A 13 17.24 10.87 -5.57
CA GLY A 13 17.46 10.66 -4.15
C GLY A 13 17.30 9.17 -3.91
N ARG A 14 18.40 8.47 -3.64
CA ARG A 14 18.38 7.10 -3.11
C ARG A 14 17.35 7.08 -1.98
N ALA A 15 16.17 6.51 -2.23
CA ALA A 15 15.17 6.34 -1.19
C ALA A 15 15.90 5.61 -0.05
N PRO A 16 15.96 6.19 1.17
CA PRO A 16 16.63 5.53 2.27
C PRO A 16 16.02 4.13 2.37
N GLN A 17 16.87 3.11 2.48
CA GLN A 17 16.44 1.75 2.74
C GLN A 17 15.51 1.81 3.96
N ALA A 18 14.21 1.72 3.72
CA ALA A 18 13.18 1.86 4.75
C ALA A 18 13.03 0.51 5.45
N GLU A 19 14.15 -0.07 5.90
CA GLU A 19 14.12 -1.21 6.78
C GLU A 19 13.50 -0.73 8.11
N GLY A 20 12.24 -1.08 8.36
CA GLY A 20 11.65 -0.97 9.69
C GLY A 20 10.58 0.11 9.93
N ARG A 21 10.34 1.06 9.03
CA ARG A 21 9.35 2.13 9.30
C ARG A 21 7.92 1.59 9.33
N ASN A 22 7.16 2.00 10.35
CA ASN A 22 5.73 1.75 10.42
C ASN A 22 4.99 2.91 9.75
N ILE A 23 4.10 2.63 8.79
CA ILE A 23 3.40 3.71 8.05
C ILE A 23 2.52 4.57 8.97
N LEU A 24 2.16 4.07 10.16
CA LEU A 24 1.40 4.83 11.16
C LEU A 24 2.16 6.06 11.68
N GLU A 25 3.49 6.06 11.60
CA GLU A 25 4.36 7.16 12.05
C GLU A 25 4.56 8.22 10.97
N LEU A 26 4.19 7.94 9.72
CA LEU A 26 4.39 8.83 8.59
C LEU A 26 3.26 9.87 8.50
N ASP A 27 3.61 11.03 7.94
CA ASP A 27 2.61 12.00 7.49
C ASP A 27 2.00 11.60 6.13
N TYR A 28 0.89 12.25 5.75
CA TYR A 28 0.17 11.90 4.51
C TYR A 28 1.04 12.02 3.23
N PRO A 29 1.83 13.09 3.02
CA PRO A 29 2.78 13.16 1.92
C PRO A 29 3.86 12.05 1.91
N GLU A 30 4.37 11.67 3.09
CA GLU A 30 5.36 10.60 3.24
C GLU A 30 4.77 9.24 2.88
N LEU A 31 3.50 8.97 3.19
CA LEU A 31 2.80 7.76 2.75
C LEU A 31 2.84 7.60 1.23
N GLY A 32 2.54 8.69 0.51
CA GLY A 32 2.56 8.71 -0.95
C GLY A 32 3.94 8.41 -1.53
N ARG A 33 4.98 9.11 -1.04
CA ARG A 33 6.37 8.89 -1.47
C ARG A 33 6.85 7.47 -1.16
N TYR A 34 6.48 6.95 0.00
CA TYR A 34 6.86 5.60 0.40
C TYR A 34 6.17 4.55 -0.48
N ALA A 35 4.88 4.73 -0.76
CA ALA A 35 4.12 3.87 -1.66
C ALA A 35 4.68 3.88 -3.09
N GLU A 36 4.95 5.06 -3.65
CA GLU A 36 5.55 5.21 -4.98
C GLU A 36 6.87 4.44 -5.08
N GLY A 37 7.79 4.69 -4.15
CA GLY A 37 9.07 4.01 -4.14
C GLY A 37 8.92 2.51 -3.99
N LEU A 38 7.89 2.02 -3.28
CA LEU A 38 7.65 0.57 -3.08
C LEU A 38 7.14 -0.06 -4.36
N VAL A 39 6.26 0.64 -5.07
CA VAL A 39 5.79 0.21 -6.38
C VAL A 39 6.92 0.16 -7.38
N GLU A 40 7.70 1.23 -7.49
CA GLU A 40 8.78 1.33 -8.48
C GLU A 40 9.83 0.24 -8.27
N ARG A 41 10.27 0.03 -7.01
CA ARG A 41 11.35 -0.92 -6.70
C ARG A 41 10.90 -2.38 -6.80
N ASN A 42 9.68 -2.68 -6.33
CA ASN A 42 9.26 -4.05 -6.08
C ASN A 42 7.96 -4.44 -6.78
N LEU A 43 6.89 -3.66 -6.62
CA LEU A 43 5.54 -4.13 -6.96
C LEU A 43 5.16 -3.99 -8.43
N ARG A 44 5.94 -3.28 -9.25
CA ARG A 44 5.69 -3.12 -10.70
C ARG A 44 5.46 -4.46 -11.44
N HIS A 45 6.13 -5.52 -10.99
CA HIS A 45 6.06 -6.86 -11.61
C HIS A 45 5.05 -7.79 -10.93
N VAL A 46 4.33 -7.30 -9.93
CA VAL A 46 3.27 -8.05 -9.25
C VAL A 46 1.93 -7.71 -9.91
N GLY A 47 1.09 -8.72 -10.14
CA GLY A 47 -0.23 -8.48 -10.74
C GLY A 47 -1.14 -7.59 -9.88
N MET A 48 -1.74 -6.57 -10.51
CA MET A 48 -2.60 -5.57 -9.85
C MET A 48 -3.75 -6.18 -9.03
N THR A 49 -4.33 -7.29 -9.48
CA THR A 49 -5.48 -7.94 -8.82
C THR A 49 -5.24 -8.19 -7.33
N LYS A 50 -4.00 -8.52 -6.95
CA LYS A 50 -3.63 -8.82 -5.55
C LYS A 50 -3.66 -7.56 -4.68
N MET A 51 -3.05 -6.48 -5.16
CA MET A 51 -3.04 -5.18 -4.48
C MET A 51 -4.45 -4.59 -4.41
N ARG A 52 -5.22 -4.69 -5.49
CA ARG A 52 -6.62 -4.26 -5.54
C ARG A 52 -7.50 -4.99 -4.53
N ARG A 53 -7.34 -6.31 -4.40
CA ARG A 53 -8.09 -7.11 -3.41
C ARG A 53 -7.80 -6.67 -1.98
N LEU A 54 -6.53 -6.46 -1.63
CA LEU A 54 -6.14 -5.98 -0.30
C LEU A 54 -6.69 -4.58 -0.03
N HIS A 55 -6.56 -3.67 -1.00
CA HIS A 55 -7.10 -2.32 -0.90
C HIS A 55 -8.62 -2.32 -0.71
N GLN A 56 -9.36 -3.19 -1.40
CA GLN A 56 -10.81 -3.30 -1.23
C GLN A 56 -11.21 -3.70 0.20
N GLU A 57 -10.50 -4.64 0.84
CA GLU A 57 -10.77 -4.97 2.24
C GLU A 57 -10.41 -3.82 3.17
N ILE A 58 -9.31 -3.10 2.92
CA ILE A 58 -8.92 -1.91 3.68
C ILE A 58 -9.98 -0.80 3.55
N ALA A 59 -10.50 -0.57 2.35
CA ALA A 59 -11.58 0.39 2.10
C ALA A 59 -12.84 0.05 2.89
N ARG A 60 -13.23 -1.23 2.94
CA ARG A 60 -14.37 -1.68 3.77
C ARG A 60 -14.16 -1.42 5.25
N ILE A 61 -12.93 -1.65 5.76
CA ILE A 61 -12.59 -1.33 7.15
C ILE A 61 -12.75 0.18 7.40
N ARG A 62 -12.21 1.01 6.51
CA ARG A 62 -12.34 2.48 6.60
C ARG A 62 -13.81 2.91 6.61
N ASP A 63 -14.61 2.42 5.68
CA ASP A 63 -16.03 2.80 5.58
C ASP A 63 -16.77 2.43 6.84
N LYS A 64 -16.53 1.23 7.38
CA LYS A 64 -17.14 0.79 8.64
C LYS A 64 -16.75 1.67 9.83
N VAL A 65 -15.48 2.08 9.88
CA VAL A 65 -14.98 3.00 10.91
C VAL A 65 -15.64 4.38 10.80
N ARG A 66 -15.83 4.89 9.57
CA ARG A 66 -16.46 6.19 9.30
C ARG A 66 -17.94 6.21 9.62
N GLU A 67 -18.64 5.10 9.44
CA GLU A 67 -20.04 4.91 9.84
C GLU A 67 -20.25 4.87 11.36
N GLY A 68 -19.17 4.93 12.14
CA GLY A 68 -19.23 4.84 13.60
C GLY A 68 -19.30 3.40 14.12
N GLY A 69 -18.84 2.43 13.33
CA GLY A 69 -18.79 1.02 13.72
C GLY A 69 -18.08 0.79 15.06
N GLU A 70 -18.48 -0.28 15.74
CA GLU A 70 -17.89 -0.66 17.03
C GLU A 70 -16.40 -0.97 16.86
N LEU A 71 -15.59 -0.52 17.83
CA LEU A 71 -14.14 -0.71 17.85
C LEU A 71 -13.76 -2.20 17.69
N GLU A 72 -14.51 -3.07 18.35
CA GLU A 72 -14.32 -4.52 18.31
C GLU A 72 -14.64 -5.13 16.95
N GLU A 73 -15.59 -4.57 16.21
CA GLU A 73 -15.84 -4.97 14.83
C GLU A 73 -14.65 -4.60 13.93
N CYS A 74 -14.13 -3.39 14.10
CA CYS A 74 -12.95 -2.92 13.36
C CYS A 74 -11.74 -3.81 13.63
N ARG A 75 -11.49 -4.18 14.89
CA ARG A 75 -10.41 -5.13 15.26
C ARG A 75 -10.58 -6.49 14.61
N ARG A 76 -11.80 -7.05 14.65
CA ARG A 76 -12.10 -8.34 13.98
C ARG A 76 -11.83 -8.27 12.48
N MET A 77 -12.17 -7.15 11.83
CA MET A 77 -11.87 -6.97 10.41
C MET A 77 -10.37 -6.83 10.14
N LEU A 78 -9.62 -6.13 10.99
CA LEU A 78 -8.16 -6.03 10.90
C LEU A 78 -7.48 -7.41 11.05
N SER A 79 -7.93 -8.24 12.00
CA SER A 79 -7.43 -9.62 12.11
C SER A 79 -7.74 -10.45 10.86
N ARG A 80 -8.92 -10.29 10.26
CA ARG A 80 -9.25 -10.95 8.98
C ARG A 80 -8.38 -10.46 7.83
N LEU A 81 -8.05 -9.16 7.80
CA LEU A 81 -7.11 -8.61 6.82
C LEU A 81 -5.72 -9.23 6.97
N GLU A 82 -5.24 -9.45 8.20
CA GLU A 82 -3.98 -10.16 8.45
C GLU A 82 -4.01 -11.59 7.85
N TYR A 83 -5.10 -12.33 8.05
CA TYR A 83 -5.25 -13.68 7.48
C TYR A 83 -5.29 -13.66 5.95
N LEU A 84 -6.00 -12.69 5.36
CA LEU A 84 -6.02 -12.50 3.92
C LEU A 84 -4.63 -12.19 3.38
N LEU A 85 -3.86 -11.36 4.09
CA LEU A 85 -2.50 -11.02 3.73
C LEU A 85 -1.59 -12.25 3.75
N ALA A 86 -1.65 -13.05 4.82
CA ALA A 86 -0.90 -14.28 4.95
C ALA A 86 -1.26 -15.29 3.83
N TYR A 87 -2.55 -15.46 3.56
CA TYR A 87 -3.03 -16.30 2.46
C TYR A 87 -2.54 -15.81 1.09
N THR A 88 -2.65 -14.50 0.84
CA THR A 88 -2.21 -13.89 -0.42
C THR A 88 -0.73 -14.11 -0.65
N TYR A 89 0.10 -13.90 0.38
CA TYR A 89 1.54 -14.12 0.31
C TYR A 89 1.92 -15.60 0.15
N GLY A 90 1.22 -16.50 0.86
CA GLY A 90 1.46 -17.94 0.79
C GLY A 90 1.20 -18.56 -0.59
N ARG A 91 0.41 -17.88 -1.44
CA ARG A 91 0.14 -18.28 -2.83
C ARG A 91 1.14 -17.72 -3.85
N LEU A 92 2.10 -16.92 -3.41
CA LEU A 92 3.11 -16.35 -4.31
C LEU A 92 4.28 -17.30 -4.46
N GLU A 93 4.83 -17.35 -5.66
CA GLU A 93 5.98 -18.18 -6.00
C GLU A 93 7.10 -17.35 -6.63
N GLY A 94 8.32 -17.88 -6.56
CA GLY A 94 9.50 -17.32 -7.21
C GLY A 94 9.72 -15.83 -6.96
N ARG A 95 9.94 -15.08 -8.05
CA ARG A 95 10.22 -13.63 -8.00
C ARG A 95 9.03 -12.80 -7.52
N GLU A 96 7.80 -13.23 -7.79
CA GLU A 96 6.61 -12.50 -7.34
C GLU A 96 6.56 -12.46 -5.81
N ARG A 97 6.89 -13.58 -5.14
CA ARG A 97 6.99 -13.65 -3.68
C ARG A 97 8.07 -12.73 -3.12
N VAL A 98 9.25 -12.70 -3.75
CA VAL A 98 10.37 -11.82 -3.33
C VAL A 98 9.95 -10.35 -3.45
N ASN A 99 9.39 -9.97 -4.58
CA ASN A 99 8.92 -8.61 -4.84
C ASN A 99 7.79 -8.19 -3.89
N PHE A 100 6.88 -9.09 -3.51
CA PHE A 100 5.77 -8.74 -2.63
C PHE A 100 6.14 -8.66 -1.14
N ARG A 101 7.32 -9.18 -0.76
CA ARG A 101 7.71 -9.37 0.65
C ARG A 101 7.66 -8.08 1.46
N GLU A 102 8.28 -7.02 0.96
CA GLU A 102 8.37 -5.75 1.70
C GLU A 102 7.00 -5.11 1.92
N TYR A 103 6.10 -5.21 0.93
CA TYR A 103 4.73 -4.74 1.06
C TYR A 103 3.95 -5.55 2.10
N MET A 104 4.12 -6.88 2.09
CA MET A 104 3.52 -7.77 3.08
C MET A 104 4.01 -7.46 4.50
N GLU A 105 5.32 -7.32 4.68
CA GLU A 105 5.90 -7.02 6.00
C GLU A 105 5.44 -5.65 6.53
N THR A 106 5.35 -4.66 5.63
CA THR A 106 4.81 -3.33 5.96
C THR A 106 3.38 -3.43 6.46
N LEU A 107 2.48 -4.05 5.69
CA LEU A 107 1.08 -4.21 6.08
C LEU A 107 0.92 -5.00 7.37
N LYS A 108 1.67 -6.09 7.53
CA LYS A 108 1.63 -6.91 8.75
C LYS A 108 2.04 -6.10 9.99
N ARG A 109 3.13 -5.34 9.91
CA ARG A 109 3.60 -4.50 11.02
C ARG A 109 2.55 -3.44 11.37
N THR A 110 1.97 -2.81 10.36
CA THR A 110 0.93 -1.80 10.54
C THR A 110 -0.32 -2.39 11.21
N ILE A 111 -0.84 -3.50 10.70
CA ILE A 111 -2.02 -4.17 11.28
C ILE A 111 -1.76 -4.56 12.73
N ASN A 112 -0.58 -5.11 13.03
CA ASN A 112 -0.21 -5.46 14.40
C ASN A 112 -0.15 -4.24 15.33
N GLY A 113 0.40 -3.12 14.86
CA GLY A 113 0.41 -1.86 15.60
C GLY A 113 -1.02 -1.35 15.89
N MET A 114 -1.92 -1.45 14.92
CA MET A 114 -3.33 -1.06 15.07
C MET A 114 -4.07 -1.96 16.05
N LEU A 115 -3.83 -3.27 16.01
CA LEU A 115 -4.46 -4.23 16.92
C LEU A 115 -4.06 -4.02 18.39
N GLN A 116 -2.86 -3.50 18.63
CA GLN A 116 -2.37 -3.15 19.97
C GLN A 116 -2.90 -1.80 20.48
N ASN A 117 -3.40 -0.94 19.59
CA ASN A 117 -3.88 0.38 19.94
C ASN A 117 -5.27 0.32 20.58
N GLN A 118 -5.42 0.79 21.83
CA GLN A 118 -6.72 0.81 22.54
C GLN A 118 -7.49 2.12 22.38
N ASP A 119 -6.86 3.20 21.89
CA ASP A 119 -7.51 4.49 21.70
C ASP A 119 -8.38 4.47 20.43
N PRO A 120 -9.71 4.63 20.54
CA PRO A 120 -10.59 4.66 19.39
C PRO A 120 -10.24 5.75 18.38
N ARG A 121 -9.90 6.96 18.84
CA ARG A 121 -9.62 8.09 17.94
C ARG A 121 -8.36 7.82 17.13
N LYS A 122 -7.33 7.34 17.80
CA LYS A 122 -6.08 6.96 17.14
C LYS A 122 -6.27 5.79 16.19
N LEU A 123 -7.08 4.78 16.53
CA LEU A 123 -7.37 3.69 15.59
C LEU A 123 -8.05 4.22 14.31
N ARG A 124 -8.95 5.20 14.41
CA ARG A 124 -9.56 5.82 13.22
C ARG A 124 -8.52 6.49 12.33
N GLU A 125 -7.61 7.26 12.92
CA GLU A 125 -6.51 7.88 12.19
C GLU A 125 -5.60 6.83 11.53
N ASP A 126 -5.23 5.79 12.28
CA ASP A 126 -4.38 4.70 11.78
C ASP A 126 -5.03 3.97 10.58
N VAL A 127 -6.37 3.77 10.63
CA VAL A 127 -7.14 3.19 9.51
C VAL A 127 -7.10 4.11 8.29
N GLU A 128 -7.23 5.43 8.47
CA GLU A 128 -7.14 6.38 7.36
C GLU A 128 -5.73 6.44 6.74
N LYS A 129 -4.68 6.33 7.55
CA LYS A 129 -3.31 6.22 7.05
C LYS A 129 -3.10 4.92 6.26
N LEU A 130 -3.58 3.80 6.78
CA LEU A 130 -3.54 2.50 6.08
C LEU A 130 -4.32 2.56 4.75
N TYR A 131 -5.50 3.17 4.76
CA TYR A 131 -6.30 3.39 3.55
C TYR A 131 -5.52 4.21 2.52
N THR A 132 -5.04 5.39 2.92
CA THR A 132 -4.30 6.31 2.03
C THR A 132 -3.08 5.63 1.42
N PHE A 133 -2.30 4.93 2.24
CA PHE A 133 -1.14 4.18 1.75
C PHE A 133 -1.55 3.12 0.72
N SER A 134 -2.59 2.33 1.01
CA SER A 134 -3.06 1.29 0.08
C SER A 134 -3.61 1.87 -1.23
N GLU A 135 -4.27 3.02 -1.16
CA GLU A 135 -4.78 3.74 -2.34
C GLU A 135 -3.62 4.24 -3.21
N ALA A 136 -2.59 4.83 -2.58
CA ALA A 136 -1.37 5.25 -3.27
C ALA A 136 -0.66 4.07 -3.95
N ILE A 137 -0.55 2.90 -3.29
CA ILE A 137 0.03 1.69 -3.92
C ILE A 137 -0.73 1.32 -5.20
N VAL A 138 -2.07 1.30 -5.18
CA VAL A 138 -2.87 0.97 -6.37
C VAL A 138 -2.73 2.05 -7.45
N ALA A 139 -2.75 3.32 -7.07
CA ALA A 139 -2.63 4.45 -7.99
C ALA A 139 -1.27 4.44 -8.73
N TYR A 140 -0.16 4.35 -7.99
CA TYR A 140 1.17 4.30 -8.59
C TYR A 140 1.40 3.02 -9.38
N HIS A 141 0.87 1.88 -8.93
CA HIS A 141 0.95 0.64 -9.71
C HIS A 141 0.28 0.81 -11.07
N LYS A 142 -0.91 1.43 -11.10
CA LYS A 142 -1.61 1.71 -12.36
C LYS A 142 -0.85 2.70 -13.24
N TYR A 143 -0.30 3.75 -12.65
CA TYR A 143 0.51 4.74 -13.36
C TYR A 143 1.70 4.08 -14.08
N TYR A 144 2.49 3.27 -13.37
CA TYR A 144 3.64 2.60 -13.97
C TYR A 144 3.24 1.55 -15.00
N GLU A 145 2.14 0.81 -14.78
CA GLU A 145 1.60 -0.13 -15.77
C GLU A 145 1.32 0.57 -17.12
N GLU A 146 0.66 1.73 -17.11
CA GLU A 146 0.37 2.50 -18.32
C GLU A 146 1.62 3.15 -18.92
N TYR A 147 2.49 3.73 -18.10
CA TYR A 147 3.74 4.37 -18.55
C TYR A 147 4.61 3.41 -19.38
N TYR A 148 4.77 2.16 -18.93
CA TYR A 148 5.54 1.16 -19.68
C TYR A 148 4.78 0.60 -20.89
N ARG A 149 3.44 0.59 -20.86
CA ARG A 149 2.62 0.19 -22.01
C ARG A 149 2.75 1.19 -23.17
N GLU A 150 2.83 2.48 -22.86
CA GLU A 150 3.02 3.55 -23.84
C GLU A 150 4.45 3.61 -24.36
N GLY A 151 5.45 3.43 -23.49
CA GLY A 151 6.87 3.38 -23.87
C GLY A 151 7.27 2.18 -24.74
N GLY A 152 6.50 1.08 -24.72
CA GLY A 152 6.74 -0.13 -25.52
C GLY A 152 6.16 -0.09 -26.94
N ARG A 153 5.45 0.97 -27.34
CA ARG A 153 4.89 1.13 -28.70
C ARG A 153 5.74 2.01 -29.64
N GLY A 154 6.91 2.44 -29.19
CA GLY A 154 7.83 3.31 -29.95
C GLY A 154 9.25 2.78 -30.10
N GLY A 155 9.43 1.45 -30.16
CA GLY A 155 10.72 0.79 -30.41
C GLY A 155 10.68 -0.08 -31.65
#